data_AF-B9XEP1-F1
#
_entry.id   AF-B9XEP1-F1
#
_cell.length_a   1.000
_cell.length_b   1.000
_cell.length_c   1.000
_cell.angle_alpha   90.00
_cell.angle_beta   90.00
_cell.angle_gamma   90.00
#
_symmetry.space_group_name_H-M   'P 1'
#
loop_
_entity.id
_entity.type
_entity.pdbx_description
1 polymer ?
#
loop_
_entity_poly.entity_id
_entity_poly.type
_entity_poly.pdbx_seq_one_letter_code
_entity_poly.pdbx_strand_id
1 'polypeptide(L)'
;MMKKNQFRLMLIIVVLAAILGGLAWHSATPKEPIYHGKPLGDWLEGISENMKPEQEQALLILAKMGTNATPIIVRKLEQNDSPIRNKYRDAWPTLPAWPKKVLPTPAPETFTVEDAERAFRSVLGTNMASQLPQLLTHPNPAVREAVAPEIWEAYRLRSIPSEQLLSLCIFALKDPDPLVRFNSALVLERFGPAASNAVPNLIHSLRSSEAGRRKGSTIHVRAVALRVLGSIGSAAASAVPALTNLLSSSDVEFRIQVAAALWYITQDETIALPVFISDVPKLDKSLMGSEAIHPLRAMGPRAKAAVPMLLNEINRYTNYGDNGSRFSIALEAIDPDAAAKIWVK
;
A
#
# COMPACT_ATOMS: atom_id res chain seq x y z
N MET A 1 -22.88 31.67 40.71
CA MET A 1 -23.96 31.82 39.69
C MET A 1 -23.66 33.10 38.89
N MET A 2 -23.12 32.95 37.68
CA MET A 2 -22.62 34.09 36.90
C MET A 2 -23.81 34.94 36.42
N LYS A 3 -23.81 36.26 36.68
CA LYS A 3 -24.91 37.16 36.26
C LYS A 3 -25.08 37.07 34.74
N LYS A 4 -26.32 36.98 34.25
CA LYS A 4 -26.70 36.81 32.83
C LYS A 4 -25.96 37.75 31.86
N ASN A 5 -25.62 38.96 32.31
CA ASN A 5 -24.85 39.95 31.55
C ASN A 5 -23.36 39.60 31.41
N GLN A 6 -22.75 38.95 32.41
CA GLN A 6 -21.35 38.49 32.32
C GLN A 6 -21.20 37.27 31.41
N PHE A 7 -22.20 36.39 31.36
CA PHE A 7 -22.23 35.29 30.41
C PHE A 7 -22.33 35.80 28.96
N ARG A 8 -23.20 36.78 28.69
CA ARG A 8 -23.31 37.42 27.37
C ARG A 8 -22.01 38.10 26.95
N LEU A 9 -21.36 38.82 27.86
CA LEU A 9 -20.08 39.49 27.60
C LEU A 9 -18.97 38.49 27.27
N MET A 10 -18.87 37.38 28.01
CA MET A 10 -17.91 36.32 27.75
C MET A 10 -18.12 35.68 26.37
N LEU A 11 -19.38 35.45 25.98
CA LEU A 11 -19.73 34.86 24.69
C LEU A 11 -19.37 35.79 23.52
N ILE A 12 -19.57 37.10 23.69
CA ILE A 12 -19.16 38.11 22.71
C ILE A 12 -17.64 38.14 22.55
N ILE A 13 -16.88 38.07 23.66
CA ILE A 13 -15.42 38.05 23.62
C ILE A 13 -14.89 36.80 22.91
N VAL A 14 -15.46 35.61 23.17
CA VAL A 14 -15.08 34.37 22.48
C VAL A 14 -15.36 34.45 20.98
N VAL A 15 -16.53 34.98 20.59
CA VAL A 15 -16.88 35.16 19.18
C VAL A 15 -15.96 36.18 18.51
N LEU A 16 -15.66 37.31 19.15
CA LEU A 16 -14.72 38.31 18.63
C LEU A 16 -13.29 37.75 18.52
N ALA A 17 -12.84 36.96 19.49
CA ALA A 17 -11.54 36.29 19.42
C ALA A 17 -11.50 35.26 18.30
N ALA A 18 -12.60 34.53 18.05
CA ALA A 18 -12.72 33.61 16.93
C ALA A 18 -12.74 34.34 15.57
N ILE A 19 -13.42 35.50 15.48
CA ILE A 19 -13.45 36.34 14.28
C ILE A 19 -12.07 36.95 14.01
N LEU A 20 -11.44 37.55 15.02
CA LEU A 20 -10.10 38.14 14.89
C LEU A 20 -9.05 37.09 14.61
N GLY A 21 -9.14 35.92 15.26
CA GLY A 21 -8.32 34.75 14.96
C GLY A 21 -8.53 34.25 13.53
N GLY A 22 -9.78 34.19 13.07
CA GLY A 22 -10.12 33.82 11.69
C GLY A 22 -9.63 34.83 10.64
N LEU A 23 -9.72 36.13 10.94
CA LEU A 23 -9.23 37.22 10.08
C LEU A 23 -7.70 37.26 10.04
N ALA A 24 -7.04 37.08 11.18
CA ALA A 24 -5.58 36.96 11.27
C ALA A 24 -5.07 35.69 10.57
N TRP A 25 -5.80 34.57 10.68
CA TRP A 25 -5.51 33.36 9.93
C TRP A 25 -5.66 33.60 8.43
N HIS A 26 -6.76 34.25 7.99
CA HIS A 26 -6.98 34.55 6.58
C HIS A 26 -5.93 35.50 6.00
N SER A 27 -5.49 36.52 6.73
CA SER A 27 -4.47 37.47 6.28
C SER A 27 -3.05 36.92 6.35
N ALA A 28 -2.76 36.00 7.28
CA ALA A 28 -1.47 35.32 7.39
C ALA A 28 -1.32 34.15 6.40
N THR A 29 -2.40 33.74 5.71
CA THR A 29 -2.27 32.71 4.68
C THR A 29 -1.54 33.27 3.45
N PRO A 30 -0.42 32.64 3.02
CA PRO A 30 0.31 33.09 1.84
C PRO A 30 -0.63 33.14 0.63
N LYS A 31 -0.59 34.25 -0.12
CA LYS A 31 -1.33 34.36 -1.39
C LYS A 31 -0.87 33.26 -2.33
N GLU A 32 -1.82 32.49 -2.84
CA GLU A 32 -1.52 31.41 -3.77
C GLU A 32 -0.89 31.97 -5.06
N PRO A 33 0.12 31.31 -5.63
CA PRO A 33 0.68 31.73 -6.91
C PRO A 33 -0.37 31.54 -8.02
N ILE A 34 -0.46 32.53 -8.90
CA ILE A 34 -1.42 32.57 -10.01
C ILE A 34 -0.73 32.09 -11.29
N TYR A 35 -1.32 31.11 -11.96
CA TYR A 35 -0.82 30.58 -13.23
C TYR A 35 -1.93 30.62 -14.29
N HIS A 36 -1.61 31.23 -15.45
CA HIS A 36 -2.57 31.47 -16.53
C HIS A 36 -3.87 32.13 -16.04
N GLY A 37 -3.76 33.04 -15.07
CA GLY A 37 -4.91 33.78 -14.51
C GLY A 37 -5.73 33.02 -13.46
N LYS A 38 -5.36 31.77 -13.11
CA LYS A 38 -6.03 30.98 -12.07
C LYS A 38 -5.11 30.70 -10.86
N PRO A 39 -5.60 30.85 -9.62
CA PRO A 39 -4.91 30.37 -8.40
C PRO A 39 -4.52 28.90 -8.50
N LEU A 40 -3.45 28.50 -7.80
CA LEU A 40 -3.02 27.11 -7.79
C LEU A 40 -4.07 26.15 -7.20
N GLY A 41 -4.82 26.60 -6.19
CA GLY A 41 -5.92 25.81 -5.62
C GLY A 41 -6.93 25.37 -6.68
N ASP A 42 -7.24 26.24 -7.64
CA ASP A 42 -8.20 25.96 -8.71
C ASP A 42 -7.67 24.91 -9.70
N TRP A 43 -6.36 24.88 -9.95
CA TRP A 43 -5.75 23.83 -10.76
C TRP A 43 -5.79 22.46 -10.07
N LEU A 44 -5.66 22.43 -8.74
CA LEU A 44 -5.83 21.19 -7.97
C LEU A 44 -7.26 20.66 -8.02
N GLU A 45 -8.26 21.55 -8.10
CA GLU A 45 -9.66 21.14 -8.33
C GLU A 45 -9.85 20.52 -9.72
N GLY A 46 -9.19 21.06 -10.76
CA GLY A 46 -9.20 20.47 -12.10
C GLY A 46 -8.62 19.05 -12.19
N ILE A 47 -7.81 18.61 -11.21
CA ILE A 47 -7.33 17.21 -11.14
C ILE A 47 -8.46 16.25 -10.75
N SER A 48 -9.42 16.74 -9.96
CA SER A 48 -10.57 15.96 -9.49
C SER A 48 -11.70 15.87 -10.53
N GLU A 49 -11.63 16.65 -11.61
CA GLU A 49 -12.64 16.67 -12.67
C GLU A 49 -12.50 15.43 -13.58
N ASN A 50 -13.64 14.79 -13.90
CA ASN A 50 -13.71 13.54 -14.67
C ASN A 50 -13.35 13.70 -16.17
N MET A 51 -12.93 14.88 -16.62
CA MET A 51 -12.57 15.16 -18.01
C MET A 51 -11.04 15.16 -18.18
N LYS A 52 -10.55 14.22 -18.98
CA LYS A 52 -9.10 14.00 -19.22
C LYS A 52 -8.33 15.25 -19.67
N PRO A 53 -8.85 16.14 -20.56
CA PRO A 53 -8.07 17.27 -21.04
C PRO A 53 -7.73 18.30 -19.95
N GLU A 54 -8.69 18.59 -19.06
CA GLU A 54 -8.52 19.59 -17.99
C GLU A 54 -7.59 19.06 -16.90
N GLN A 55 -7.71 17.77 -16.57
CA GLN A 55 -6.82 17.07 -15.67
C GLN A 55 -5.38 17.04 -16.21
N GLU A 56 -5.17 16.68 -17.47
CA GLU A 56 -3.84 16.68 -18.10
C GLU A 56 -3.22 18.08 -18.09
N GLN A 57 -4.01 19.11 -18.41
CA GLN A 57 -3.54 20.48 -18.35
C GLN A 57 -3.13 20.89 -16.93
N ALA A 58 -3.93 20.56 -15.92
CA ALA A 58 -3.61 20.84 -14.53
C ALA A 58 -2.30 20.15 -14.09
N LEU A 59 -2.13 18.87 -14.42
CA LEU A 59 -0.92 18.10 -14.11
C LEU A 59 0.32 18.65 -14.83
N LEU A 60 0.18 19.12 -16.07
CA LEU A 60 1.28 19.78 -16.80
C LEU A 60 1.71 21.10 -16.15
N ILE A 61 0.76 21.89 -15.65
CA ILE A 61 1.08 23.12 -14.91
C ILE A 61 1.78 22.77 -13.60
N LEU A 62 1.28 21.77 -12.86
CA LEU A 62 1.94 21.27 -11.66
C LEU A 62 3.40 20.84 -11.95
N ALA A 63 3.61 20.05 -13.00
CA ALA A 63 4.93 19.58 -13.39
C ALA A 63 5.89 20.73 -13.70
N LYS A 64 5.42 21.81 -14.37
CA LYS A 64 6.24 23.00 -14.65
C LYS A 64 6.68 23.74 -13.38
N MET A 65 5.87 23.73 -12.33
CA MET A 65 6.24 24.35 -11.05
C MET A 65 7.21 23.50 -10.24
N GLY A 66 7.14 22.17 -10.40
CA GLY A 66 7.88 21.22 -9.57
C GLY A 66 7.53 21.36 -8.08
N THR A 67 8.52 21.18 -7.22
CA THR A 67 8.34 21.09 -5.76
C THR A 67 7.81 22.36 -5.09
N ASN A 68 7.73 23.49 -5.80
CA ASN A 68 7.07 24.70 -5.30
C ASN A 68 5.55 24.49 -5.07
N ALA A 69 4.96 23.48 -5.73
CA ALA A 69 3.56 23.09 -5.55
C ALA A 69 3.31 22.27 -4.28
N THR A 70 4.35 21.61 -3.74
CA THR A 70 4.25 20.66 -2.62
C THR A 70 3.51 21.24 -1.40
N PRO A 71 3.82 22.46 -0.90
CA PRO A 71 3.14 23.00 0.28
C PRO A 71 1.65 23.22 0.06
N ILE A 72 1.23 23.52 -1.18
CA ILE A 72 -0.16 23.81 -1.51
C ILE A 72 -0.95 22.51 -1.65
N ILE A 73 -0.35 21.47 -2.24
CA ILE A 73 -0.91 20.11 -2.26
C ILE A 73 -1.11 19.61 -0.83
N VAL A 74 -0.08 19.72 0.02
CA VAL A 74 -0.14 19.32 1.44
C VAL A 74 -1.26 20.07 2.16
N ARG A 75 -1.30 21.41 2.05
CA ARG A 75 -2.31 22.23 2.72
C ARG A 75 -3.73 21.87 2.27
N LYS A 76 -3.96 21.63 0.98
CA LYS A 76 -5.28 21.26 0.46
C LYS A 76 -5.70 19.87 0.94
N LEU A 77 -4.75 18.94 1.00
CA LEU A 77 -4.98 17.61 1.56
C LEU A 77 -5.28 17.66 3.07
N GLU A 78 -4.59 18.51 3.84
CA GLU A 78 -4.85 18.70 5.27
C GLU A 78 -6.23 19.29 5.55
N GLN A 79 -6.72 20.19 4.70
CA GLN A 79 -8.07 20.76 4.80
C GLN A 79 -9.16 19.74 4.50
N ASN A 80 -8.87 18.77 3.62
CA ASN A 80 -9.81 17.72 3.25
C ASN A 80 -9.78 16.52 4.21
N ASP A 81 -8.61 16.00 4.56
CA ASP A 81 -8.43 14.83 5.43
C ASP A 81 -8.29 15.23 6.92
N SER A 82 -9.28 15.95 7.43
CA SER A 82 -9.35 16.29 8.85
C SER A 82 -10.07 15.17 9.63
N PRO A 83 -9.50 14.66 10.74
CA PRO A 83 -10.15 13.62 11.56
C PRO A 83 -11.56 14.00 12.02
N ILE A 84 -11.82 15.28 12.24
CA ILE A 84 -13.14 15.81 12.63
C ILE A 84 -14.10 15.75 11.44
N ARG A 85 -13.62 16.19 10.26
CA ARG A 85 -14.42 16.20 9.03
C ARG A 85 -14.76 14.79 8.55
N ASN A 86 -13.81 13.86 8.62
CA ASN A 86 -14.02 12.46 8.27
C ASN A 86 -15.04 11.80 9.18
N LYS A 87 -14.89 11.94 10.51
CA LYS A 87 -15.88 11.43 11.47
C LYS A 87 -17.27 12.04 11.24
N TYR A 88 -17.35 13.33 10.95
CA TYR A 88 -18.62 13.99 10.64
C TYR A 88 -19.28 13.41 9.39
N ARG A 89 -18.50 13.20 8.33
CA ARG A 89 -18.97 12.59 7.08
C ARG A 89 -19.37 11.13 7.25
N ASP A 90 -18.60 10.34 7.99
CA ASP A 90 -18.89 8.92 8.25
C ASP A 90 -20.15 8.74 9.10
N ALA A 91 -20.39 9.64 10.04
CA ALA A 91 -21.60 9.65 10.86
C ALA A 91 -22.82 10.14 10.08
N TRP A 92 -22.65 11.01 9.07
CA TRP A 92 -23.76 11.65 8.35
C TRP A 92 -24.79 10.66 7.77
N PRO A 93 -24.43 9.57 7.07
CA PRO A 93 -25.39 8.56 6.61
C PRO A 93 -26.24 8.00 7.76
N THR A 94 -25.63 7.76 8.92
CA THR A 94 -26.26 7.15 10.10
C THR A 94 -27.09 8.11 10.96
N LEU A 95 -26.99 9.44 10.73
CA LEU A 95 -27.75 10.42 11.50
C LEU A 95 -29.26 10.32 11.20
N PRO A 96 -30.12 10.48 12.23
CA PRO A 96 -31.57 10.60 12.05
C PRO A 96 -31.94 11.74 11.09
N ALA A 97 -33.20 11.79 10.65
CA ALA A 97 -33.63 12.83 9.71
C ALA A 97 -33.62 14.25 10.32
N TRP A 98 -33.85 14.39 11.63
CA TRP A 98 -34.01 15.70 12.27
C TRP A 98 -32.69 16.48 12.42
N PRO A 99 -31.51 15.90 12.75
CA PRO A 99 -30.25 16.64 12.76
C PRO A 99 -29.82 17.05 11.35
N LYS A 100 -30.10 16.23 10.32
CA LYS A 100 -29.80 16.53 8.91
C LYS A 100 -30.50 17.78 8.38
N LYS A 101 -31.60 18.21 9.00
CA LYS A 101 -32.32 19.44 8.64
C LYS A 101 -31.68 20.71 9.20
N VAL A 102 -30.87 20.60 10.24
CA VAL A 102 -30.28 21.73 10.98
C VAL A 102 -28.78 21.83 10.75
N LEU A 103 -28.11 20.68 10.65
CA LEU A 103 -26.68 20.60 10.44
C LEU A 103 -26.33 20.80 8.95
N PRO A 104 -25.20 21.46 8.65
CA PRO A 104 -24.75 21.64 7.28
C PRO A 104 -24.36 20.30 6.67
N THR A 105 -24.82 20.03 5.44
CA THR A 105 -24.39 18.83 4.69
C THR A 105 -22.86 18.78 4.61
N PRO A 106 -22.22 17.63 4.89
CA PRO A 106 -20.77 17.50 4.77
C PRO A 106 -20.34 17.90 3.35
N ALA A 107 -19.41 18.86 3.26
CA ALA A 107 -18.88 19.27 1.97
C ALA A 107 -18.24 18.06 1.26
N PRO A 108 -18.51 17.85 -0.04
CA PRO A 108 -17.94 16.75 -0.79
C PRO A 108 -16.41 16.81 -0.78
N GLU A 109 -15.75 15.67 -0.99
CA GLU A 109 -14.31 15.65 -1.23
C GLU A 109 -14.04 16.29 -2.59
N THR A 110 -13.42 17.46 -2.58
CA THR A 110 -13.01 18.18 -3.80
C THR A 110 -11.56 17.90 -4.19
N PHE A 111 -10.80 17.23 -3.32
CA PHE A 111 -9.41 16.87 -3.53
C PHE A 111 -9.09 15.65 -2.66
N THR A 112 -9.01 14.49 -3.29
CA THR A 112 -8.83 13.18 -2.66
C THR A 112 -7.36 12.85 -2.45
N VAL A 113 -7.07 11.76 -1.72
CA VAL A 113 -5.72 11.21 -1.61
C VAL A 113 -5.19 10.79 -2.98
N GLU A 114 -6.05 10.26 -3.86
CA GLU A 114 -5.70 9.86 -5.22
C GLU A 114 -5.39 11.06 -6.13
N ASP A 115 -6.08 12.18 -5.94
CA ASP A 115 -5.76 13.43 -6.65
C ASP A 115 -4.42 13.98 -6.15
N ALA A 116 -4.17 13.91 -4.84
CA ALA A 116 -2.89 14.29 -4.26
C ALA A 116 -1.74 13.38 -4.74
N GLU A 117 -1.95 12.07 -4.85
CA GLU A 117 -0.99 11.12 -5.42
C GLU A 117 -0.59 11.54 -6.85
N ARG A 118 -1.59 11.78 -7.71
CA ARG A 118 -1.34 12.26 -9.09
C ARG A 118 -0.58 13.59 -9.10
N ALA A 119 -0.95 14.51 -8.22
CA ALA A 119 -0.27 15.79 -8.08
C ALA A 119 1.20 15.61 -7.63
N PHE A 120 1.45 14.80 -6.60
CA PHE A 120 2.80 14.51 -6.11
C PHE A 120 3.67 13.87 -7.19
N ARG A 121 3.13 12.89 -7.93
CA ARG A 121 3.82 12.27 -9.06
C ARG A 121 4.28 13.28 -10.11
N SER A 122 3.44 14.28 -10.40
CA SER A 122 3.78 15.33 -11.37
C SER A 122 4.83 16.31 -10.84
N VAL A 123 4.85 16.62 -9.55
CA VAL A 123 5.68 17.72 -9.01
C VAL A 123 7.03 17.27 -8.44
N LEU A 124 7.14 16.02 -7.98
CA LEU A 124 8.36 15.55 -7.34
C LEU A 124 9.49 15.34 -8.35
N GLY A 125 9.21 14.74 -9.51
CA GLY A 125 10.18 14.58 -10.61
C GLY A 125 11.55 14.10 -10.12
N THR A 126 12.62 14.83 -10.45
CA THR A 126 14.00 14.53 -10.02
C THR A 126 14.32 14.93 -8.58
N ASN A 127 13.41 15.61 -7.88
CA ASN A 127 13.60 16.11 -6.50
C ASN A 127 13.13 15.11 -5.43
N MET A 128 12.85 13.86 -5.78
CA MET A 128 12.40 12.84 -4.83
C MET A 128 13.37 12.68 -3.64
N ALA A 129 14.69 12.72 -3.88
CA ALA A 129 15.69 12.54 -2.82
C ALA A 129 15.61 13.60 -1.70
N SER A 130 15.20 14.83 -2.01
CA SER A 130 15.11 15.93 -1.04
C SER A 130 13.73 16.03 -0.39
N GLN A 131 12.67 15.65 -1.10
CA GLN A 131 11.27 15.83 -0.65
C GLN A 131 10.69 14.58 0.02
N LEU A 132 10.95 13.40 -0.53
CA LEU A 132 10.28 12.16 -0.14
C LEU A 132 10.46 11.81 1.35
N PRO A 133 11.66 11.95 1.96
CA PRO A 133 11.82 11.69 3.40
C PRO A 133 10.99 12.59 4.31
N GLN A 134 10.83 13.87 3.95
CA GLN A 134 10.04 14.83 4.74
C GLN A 134 8.55 14.55 4.61
N LEU A 135 8.08 14.23 3.40
CA LEU A 135 6.67 13.92 3.15
C LEU A 135 6.24 12.61 3.81
N LEU A 136 7.11 11.59 3.82
CA LEU A 136 6.85 10.31 4.49
C LEU A 136 6.98 10.37 6.03
N THR A 137 7.45 11.48 6.58
CA THR A 137 7.47 11.73 8.04
C THR A 137 6.40 12.73 8.47
N HIS A 138 5.55 13.16 7.53
CA HIS A 138 4.55 14.19 7.78
C HIS A 138 3.50 13.76 8.81
N PRO A 139 3.07 14.63 9.75
CA PRO A 139 2.11 14.27 10.80
C PRO A 139 0.75 13.84 10.25
N ASN A 140 0.29 14.45 9.16
CA ASN A 140 -0.96 14.06 8.51
C ASN A 140 -0.81 12.72 7.75
N PRO A 141 -1.58 11.66 8.10
CA PRO A 141 -1.48 10.36 7.45
C PRO A 141 -1.86 10.39 5.97
N ALA A 142 -2.83 11.20 5.51
CA ALA A 142 -3.15 11.28 4.08
C ALA A 142 -1.98 11.78 3.25
N VAL A 143 -1.15 12.67 3.79
CA VAL A 143 0.07 13.11 3.09
C VAL A 143 1.01 11.94 2.89
N ARG A 144 1.23 11.13 3.93
CA ARG A 144 2.11 9.96 3.85
C ARG A 144 1.55 8.91 2.88
N GLU A 145 0.24 8.67 2.92
CA GLU A 145 -0.44 7.74 2.01
C GLU A 145 -0.37 8.20 0.55
N ALA A 146 -0.68 9.46 0.26
CA ALA A 146 -0.63 10.03 -1.09
C ALA A 146 0.76 9.96 -1.72
N VAL A 147 1.80 10.02 -0.89
CA VAL A 147 3.19 10.03 -1.34
C VAL A 147 3.82 8.62 -1.33
N ALA A 148 3.20 7.63 -0.68
CA ALA A 148 3.74 6.27 -0.58
C ALA A 148 4.02 5.60 -1.94
N PRO A 149 3.18 5.74 -2.99
CA PRO A 149 3.48 5.18 -4.31
C PRO A 149 4.77 5.74 -4.94
N GLU A 150 5.18 6.94 -4.55
CA GLU A 150 6.38 7.58 -5.07
C GLU A 150 7.68 6.92 -4.56
N ILE A 151 7.59 6.07 -3.53
CA ILE A 151 8.70 5.18 -3.11
C ILE A 151 9.06 4.21 -4.25
N TRP A 152 8.06 3.64 -4.92
CA TRP A 152 8.28 2.74 -6.06
C TRP A 152 8.83 3.49 -7.27
N GLU A 153 8.33 4.69 -7.54
CA GLU A 153 8.84 5.52 -8.63
C GLU A 153 10.29 5.94 -8.40
N ALA A 154 10.65 6.29 -7.16
CA ALA A 154 12.04 6.57 -6.78
C ALA A 154 12.97 5.38 -7.05
N TYR A 155 12.52 4.15 -6.79
CA TYR A 155 13.25 2.92 -7.15
C TYR A 155 13.37 2.75 -8.67
N ARG A 156 12.22 2.80 -9.38
CA ARG A 156 12.11 2.56 -10.82
C ARG A 156 12.98 3.53 -11.64
N LEU A 157 12.94 4.81 -11.26
CA LEU A 157 13.67 5.89 -11.92
C LEU A 157 15.11 6.07 -11.39
N ARG A 158 15.48 5.35 -10.32
CA ARG A 158 16.77 5.52 -9.62
C ARG A 158 17.02 6.95 -9.18
N SER A 159 15.96 7.65 -8.77
CA SER A 159 15.99 9.08 -8.42
C SER A 159 16.51 9.33 -7.00
N ILE A 160 16.73 8.27 -6.22
CA ILE A 160 17.32 8.30 -4.87
C ILE A 160 18.43 7.26 -4.81
N PRO A 161 19.60 7.57 -4.21
CA PRO A 161 20.65 6.57 -3.97
C PRO A 161 20.10 5.34 -3.23
N SER A 162 20.52 4.14 -3.67
CA SER A 162 20.02 2.86 -3.17
C SER A 162 20.05 2.72 -1.65
N GLU A 163 21.14 3.14 -1.00
CA GLU A 163 21.28 3.07 0.47
C GLU A 163 20.30 3.99 1.21
N GLN A 164 20.07 5.20 0.66
CA GLN A 164 19.11 6.15 1.18
C GLN A 164 17.69 5.62 1.01
N LEU A 165 17.36 5.06 -0.15
CA LEU A 165 16.04 4.48 -0.42
C LEU A 165 15.77 3.26 0.46
N LEU A 166 16.77 2.40 0.66
CA LEU A 166 16.69 1.24 1.56
C LEU A 166 16.38 1.69 3.00
N SER A 167 17.11 2.69 3.49
CA SER A 167 16.90 3.25 4.85
C SER A 167 15.50 3.85 4.99
N LEU A 168 15.04 4.57 3.96
CA LEU A 168 13.71 5.16 3.91
C LEU A 168 12.60 4.10 3.94
N CYS A 169 12.74 3.01 3.18
CA CYS A 169 11.77 1.92 3.16
C CYS A 169 11.71 1.18 4.51
N ILE A 170 12.87 0.92 5.15
CA ILE A 170 12.92 0.31 6.49
C ILE A 170 12.22 1.20 7.52
N PHE A 171 12.39 2.51 7.42
CA PHE A 171 11.67 3.46 8.27
C PHE A 171 10.16 3.41 8.00
N ALA A 172 9.74 3.50 6.73
CA ALA A 172 8.33 3.55 6.34
C ALA A 172 7.57 2.22 6.56
N LEU A 173 8.26 1.08 6.71
CA LEU A 173 7.66 -0.17 7.22
C LEU A 173 7.05 -0.05 8.63
N LYS A 174 7.45 0.97 9.41
CA LYS A 174 6.92 1.22 10.75
C LYS A 174 5.70 2.13 10.74
N ASP A 175 5.28 2.62 9.57
CA ASP A 175 4.14 3.53 9.49
C ASP A 175 2.86 2.84 9.98
N PRO A 176 2.02 3.52 10.76
CA PRO A 176 0.70 3.00 11.13
C PRO A 176 -0.19 2.75 9.90
N ASP A 177 0.03 3.45 8.78
CA ASP A 177 -0.73 3.28 7.56
C ASP A 177 -0.27 2.03 6.76
N PRO A 178 -1.16 1.05 6.52
CA PRO A 178 -0.82 -0.15 5.75
C PRO A 178 -0.41 0.12 4.31
N LEU A 179 -0.88 1.20 3.66
CA LEU A 179 -0.48 1.50 2.28
C LEU A 179 0.98 1.98 2.21
N VAL A 180 1.42 2.75 3.21
CA VAL A 180 2.81 3.18 3.34
C VAL A 180 3.72 1.96 3.56
N ARG A 181 3.32 1.04 4.46
CA ARG A 181 4.05 -0.22 4.67
C ARG A 181 4.11 -1.07 3.41
N PHE A 182 2.99 -1.19 2.69
CA PHE A 182 2.89 -1.98 1.47
C PHE A 182 3.85 -1.50 0.37
N ASN A 183 3.83 -0.20 0.05
CA ASN A 183 4.72 0.36 -0.97
C ASN A 183 6.20 0.23 -0.58
N SER A 184 6.52 0.43 0.69
CA SER A 184 7.88 0.22 1.21
C SER A 184 8.32 -1.24 1.06
N ALA A 185 7.44 -2.18 1.41
CA ALA A 185 7.72 -3.61 1.29
C ALA A 185 7.92 -4.04 -0.18
N LEU A 186 7.15 -3.52 -1.13
CA LEU A 186 7.35 -3.80 -2.57
C LEU A 186 8.75 -3.41 -3.05
N VAL A 187 9.26 -2.27 -2.59
CA VAL A 187 10.62 -1.83 -2.95
C VAL A 187 11.68 -2.68 -2.24
N LEU A 188 11.48 -3.00 -0.95
CA LEU A 188 12.38 -3.90 -0.22
C LEU A 188 12.48 -5.29 -0.86
N GLU A 189 11.38 -5.81 -1.43
CA GLU A 189 11.37 -7.06 -2.18
C GLU A 189 12.44 -7.06 -3.28
N ARG A 190 12.60 -5.92 -3.97
CA ARG A 190 13.56 -5.72 -5.07
C ARG A 190 15.00 -5.56 -4.61
N PHE A 191 15.23 -5.18 -3.35
CA PHE A 191 16.55 -5.17 -2.75
C PHE A 191 17.05 -6.57 -2.38
N GLY A 192 16.14 -7.54 -2.23
CA GLY A 192 16.49 -8.93 -1.91
C GLY A 192 17.39 -9.02 -0.67
N PRO A 193 18.54 -9.71 -0.73
CA PRO A 193 19.42 -9.88 0.43
C PRO A 193 19.89 -8.59 1.11
N ALA A 194 19.98 -7.47 0.37
CA ALA A 194 20.38 -6.17 0.93
C ALA A 194 19.35 -5.62 1.95
N ALA A 195 18.10 -6.11 1.91
CA ALA A 195 17.04 -5.73 2.84
C ALA A 195 17.06 -6.51 4.17
N SER A 196 18.13 -7.24 4.50
CA SER A 196 18.24 -8.05 5.73
C SER A 196 17.96 -7.28 7.02
N ASN A 197 18.31 -5.99 7.08
CA ASN A 197 18.02 -5.12 8.22
C ASN A 197 16.51 -4.84 8.41
N ALA A 198 15.66 -5.14 7.42
CA ALA A 198 14.21 -5.01 7.51
C ALA A 198 13.52 -6.20 8.21
N VAL A 199 14.22 -7.33 8.41
CA VAL A 199 13.64 -8.59 8.91
C VAL A 199 12.82 -8.42 10.20
N PRO A 200 13.28 -7.72 11.25
CA PRO A 200 12.49 -7.52 12.46
C PRO A 200 11.17 -6.79 12.20
N ASN A 201 11.17 -5.80 11.31
CA ASN A 201 9.99 -5.02 10.94
C ASN A 201 9.02 -5.81 10.05
N LEU A 202 9.54 -6.68 9.19
CA LEU A 202 8.73 -7.60 8.38
C LEU A 202 8.04 -8.65 9.26
N ILE A 203 8.74 -9.23 10.25
CA ILE A 203 8.16 -10.16 11.23
C ILE A 203 7.01 -9.48 12.00
N HIS A 204 7.18 -8.21 12.39
CA HIS A 204 6.12 -7.45 13.03
C HIS A 204 4.90 -7.26 12.11
N SER A 205 5.14 -6.97 10.83
CA SER A 205 4.08 -6.74 9.83
C SER A 205 3.20 -7.96 9.58
N LEU A 206 3.70 -9.17 9.82
CA LEU A 206 2.93 -10.42 9.73
C LEU A 206 1.76 -10.50 10.72
N ARG A 207 1.78 -9.69 11.78
CA ARG A 207 0.75 -9.63 12.82
C ARG A 207 -0.33 -8.58 12.56
N SER A 208 -0.18 -7.74 11.52
CA SER A 208 -1.10 -6.61 11.27
C SER A 208 -2.40 -7.03 10.58
N SER A 209 -3.52 -6.39 10.93
CA SER A 209 -4.79 -6.55 10.21
C SER A 209 -4.84 -5.64 8.98
N GLU A 210 -5.55 -6.11 7.95
CA GLU A 210 -5.44 -5.64 6.55
C GLU A 210 -6.34 -4.45 6.17
N ALA A 211 -7.00 -3.82 7.14
CA ALA A 211 -7.93 -2.71 6.87
C ALA A 211 -7.15 -1.41 6.66
N GLY A 212 -7.01 -0.97 5.40
CA GLY A 212 -6.54 0.37 5.07
C GLY A 212 -7.54 1.46 5.45
N ARG A 213 -7.10 2.73 5.44
CA ARG A 213 -8.00 3.88 5.63
C ARG A 213 -9.02 4.02 4.50
N ARG A 214 -8.68 3.55 3.29
CA ARG A 214 -9.58 3.55 2.14
C ARG A 214 -10.66 2.47 2.27
N LYS A 215 -11.91 2.90 2.37
CA LYS A 215 -13.08 2.01 2.45
C LYS A 215 -13.14 1.09 1.22
N GLY A 216 -13.11 -0.22 1.44
CA GLY A 216 -13.13 -1.23 0.37
C GLY A 216 -11.75 -1.61 -0.19
N SER A 217 -10.64 -1.06 0.34
CA SER A 217 -9.29 -1.49 0.00
C SER A 217 -8.77 -2.46 1.07
N THR A 218 -8.65 -3.74 0.71
CA THR A 218 -7.93 -4.74 1.51
C THR A 218 -6.47 -4.73 1.08
N ILE A 219 -5.56 -4.37 1.99
CA ILE A 219 -4.14 -4.33 1.71
C ILE A 219 -3.49 -5.57 2.31
N HIS A 220 -3.02 -6.48 1.46
CA HIS A 220 -2.39 -7.75 1.87
C HIS A 220 -0.95 -7.58 2.36
N VAL A 221 -0.75 -6.75 3.39
CA VAL A 221 0.57 -6.45 3.98
C VAL A 221 1.28 -7.74 4.42
N ARG A 222 0.54 -8.73 4.92
CA ARG A 222 1.08 -10.02 5.37
C ARG A 222 1.70 -10.81 4.21
N ALA A 223 0.98 -10.91 3.08
CA ALA A 223 1.46 -11.60 1.90
C ALA A 223 2.74 -10.94 1.34
N VAL A 224 2.77 -9.60 1.28
CA VAL A 224 3.98 -8.89 0.83
C VAL A 224 5.14 -9.10 1.79
N ALA A 225 4.92 -9.02 3.11
CA ALA A 225 5.98 -9.26 4.09
C ALA A 225 6.58 -10.67 3.95
N LEU A 226 5.77 -11.70 3.68
CA LEU A 226 6.25 -13.05 3.39
C LEU A 226 7.12 -13.11 2.13
N ARG A 227 6.69 -12.47 1.04
CA ARG A 227 7.49 -12.41 -0.20
C ARG A 227 8.82 -11.70 0.01
N VAL A 228 8.84 -10.58 0.73
CA VAL A 228 10.09 -9.86 1.05
C VAL A 228 11.02 -10.72 1.90
N LEU A 229 10.49 -11.40 2.92
CA LEU A 229 11.30 -12.34 3.72
C LEU A 229 11.89 -13.46 2.84
N GLY A 230 11.12 -14.00 1.89
CA GLY A 230 11.60 -14.95 0.91
C GLY A 230 12.68 -14.38 -0.02
N SER A 231 12.52 -13.14 -0.51
CA SER A 231 13.49 -12.51 -1.42
C SER A 231 14.79 -12.09 -0.72
N ILE A 232 14.76 -11.83 0.59
CA ILE A 232 15.96 -11.69 1.43
C ILE A 232 16.72 -13.03 1.51
N GLY A 233 16.01 -14.16 1.44
CA GLY A 233 16.59 -15.50 1.43
C GLY A 233 17.20 -15.87 2.78
N SER A 234 18.36 -16.55 2.77
CA SER A 234 19.00 -17.07 3.99
C SER A 234 19.39 -15.98 5.00
N ALA A 235 19.55 -14.73 4.57
CA ALA A 235 19.78 -13.60 5.47
C ALA A 235 18.57 -13.28 6.38
N ALA A 236 17.38 -13.83 6.08
CA ALA A 236 16.18 -13.76 6.92
C ALA A 236 16.00 -14.98 7.85
N ALA A 237 17.05 -15.78 8.10
CA ALA A 237 16.98 -16.97 8.95
C ALA A 237 16.39 -16.71 10.36
N SER A 238 16.53 -15.51 10.91
CA SER A 238 15.93 -15.14 12.19
C SER A 238 14.39 -15.10 12.17
N ALA A 239 13.77 -15.07 11.00
CA ALA A 239 12.32 -15.14 10.83
C ALA A 239 11.77 -16.58 10.91
N VAL A 240 12.61 -17.61 10.76
CA VAL A 240 12.17 -19.01 10.66
C VAL A 240 11.26 -19.43 11.82
N PRO A 241 11.60 -19.19 13.11
CA PRO A 241 10.72 -19.60 14.21
C PRO A 241 9.34 -18.94 14.17
N ALA A 242 9.29 -17.67 13.77
CA ALA A 242 8.02 -16.94 13.65
C ALA A 242 7.18 -17.47 12.48
N LEU A 243 7.80 -17.77 11.34
CA LEU A 243 7.13 -18.34 10.17
C LEU A 243 6.64 -19.77 10.41
N THR A 244 7.44 -20.62 11.06
CA THR A 244 7.02 -21.99 11.40
C THR A 244 5.75 -22.00 12.24
N ASN A 245 5.60 -21.09 13.21
CA ASN A 245 4.37 -20.97 13.99
C ASN A 245 3.15 -20.58 13.14
N LEU A 246 3.36 -19.85 12.04
CA LEU A 246 2.29 -19.41 11.14
C LEU A 246 1.78 -20.51 10.20
N LEU A 247 2.51 -21.64 10.09
CA LEU A 247 2.04 -22.83 9.38
C LEU A 247 0.83 -23.49 10.04
N SER A 248 0.49 -23.13 11.29
CA SER A 248 -0.73 -23.59 11.97
C SER A 248 -1.97 -22.74 11.68
N SER A 249 -1.88 -21.74 10.79
CA SER A 249 -3.02 -20.91 10.41
C SER A 249 -4.15 -21.74 9.80
N SER A 250 -5.41 -21.40 10.05
CA SER A 250 -6.56 -22.02 9.38
C SER A 250 -6.68 -21.63 7.91
N ASP A 251 -6.10 -20.50 7.52
CA ASP A 251 -6.11 -19.97 6.17
C ASP A 251 -5.13 -20.73 5.27
N VAL A 252 -5.68 -21.47 4.29
CA VAL A 252 -4.95 -22.32 3.35
C VAL A 252 -3.98 -21.50 2.49
N GLU A 253 -4.44 -20.37 1.94
CA GLU A 253 -3.61 -19.52 1.08
C GLU A 253 -2.46 -18.94 1.88
N PHE A 254 -2.75 -18.47 3.09
CA PHE A 254 -1.72 -17.94 3.97
C PHE A 254 -0.67 -18.99 4.35
N ARG A 255 -1.07 -20.24 4.66
CA ARG A 255 -0.11 -21.32 4.94
C ARG A 255 0.83 -21.58 3.76
N ILE A 256 0.31 -21.57 2.53
CA ILE A 256 1.11 -21.75 1.31
C ILE A 256 2.14 -20.63 1.15
N GLN A 257 1.72 -19.37 1.34
CA GLN A 257 2.63 -18.22 1.29
C GLN A 257 3.73 -18.32 2.36
N VAL A 258 3.40 -18.79 3.57
CA VAL A 258 4.37 -19.00 4.66
C VAL A 258 5.35 -20.12 4.28
N ALA A 259 4.87 -21.24 3.74
CA ALA A 259 5.72 -22.33 3.27
C ALA A 259 6.66 -21.90 2.14
N ALA A 260 6.19 -21.04 1.21
CA ALA A 260 7.01 -20.46 0.16
C ALA A 260 8.15 -19.60 0.73
N ALA A 261 7.84 -18.70 1.67
CA ALA A 261 8.86 -17.90 2.34
C ALA A 261 9.89 -18.80 3.08
N LEU A 262 9.42 -19.81 3.82
CA LEU A 262 10.29 -20.76 4.50
C LEU A 262 11.21 -21.51 3.54
N TRP A 263 10.71 -21.95 2.38
CA TRP A 263 11.54 -22.57 1.35
C TRP A 263 12.65 -21.63 0.87
N TYR A 264 12.34 -20.39 0.52
CA TYR A 264 13.35 -19.45 0.03
C TYR A 264 14.38 -19.04 1.10
N ILE A 265 14.00 -19.07 2.38
CA ILE A 265 14.90 -18.76 3.49
C ILE A 265 15.81 -19.94 3.85
N THR A 266 15.22 -21.14 3.96
CA THR A 266 15.90 -22.31 4.54
C THR A 266 16.48 -23.25 3.49
N GLN A 267 15.89 -23.27 2.29
CA GLN A 267 16.10 -24.32 1.29
C GLN A 267 15.88 -25.73 1.88
N ASP A 268 14.96 -25.87 2.84
CA ASP A 268 14.58 -27.14 3.47
C ASP A 268 13.20 -27.60 2.93
N GLU A 269 13.19 -28.65 2.13
CA GLU A 269 11.97 -29.22 1.56
C GLU A 269 11.13 -29.93 2.62
N THR A 270 11.73 -30.40 3.71
CA THR A 270 11.02 -31.16 4.77
C THR A 270 9.97 -30.30 5.49
N ILE A 271 10.15 -28.97 5.46
CA ILE A 271 9.23 -27.99 6.04
C ILE A 271 8.14 -27.59 5.04
N ALA A 272 8.54 -27.18 3.83
CA ALA A 272 7.62 -26.53 2.89
C ALA A 272 6.86 -27.51 1.98
N LEU A 273 7.50 -28.61 1.54
CA LEU A 273 6.92 -29.56 0.60
C LEU A 273 5.65 -30.25 1.13
N PRO A 274 5.56 -30.68 2.40
CA PRO A 274 4.34 -31.27 2.94
C PRO A 274 3.15 -30.31 2.91
N VAL A 275 3.40 -29.01 3.14
CA VAL A 275 2.36 -27.96 3.06
C VAL A 275 1.88 -27.85 1.62
N PHE A 276 2.79 -27.74 0.65
CA PHE A 276 2.39 -27.64 -0.76
C PHE A 276 1.59 -28.86 -1.23
N ILE A 277 2.01 -30.08 -0.91
CA ILE A 277 1.29 -31.31 -1.30
C ILE A 277 -0.12 -31.34 -0.71
N SER A 278 -0.28 -30.91 0.55
CA SER A 278 -1.56 -31.01 1.25
C SER A 278 -2.52 -29.84 0.99
N ASP A 279 -2.00 -28.64 0.74
CA ASP A 279 -2.81 -27.42 0.70
C ASP A 279 -3.06 -26.88 -0.70
N VAL A 280 -2.15 -27.08 -1.66
CA VAL A 280 -2.36 -26.62 -3.06
C VAL A 280 -3.66 -27.19 -3.67
N PRO A 281 -4.03 -28.48 -3.47
CA PRO A 281 -5.29 -29.01 -4.00
C PRO A 281 -6.55 -28.34 -3.43
N LYS A 282 -6.44 -27.72 -2.24
CA LYS A 282 -7.54 -27.05 -1.54
C LYS A 282 -7.74 -25.61 -1.98
N LEU A 283 -6.81 -25.04 -2.76
CA LEU A 283 -6.94 -23.68 -3.25
C LEU A 283 -8.06 -23.57 -4.30
N ASP A 284 -8.76 -22.44 -4.26
CA ASP A 284 -9.61 -22.04 -5.37
C ASP A 284 -8.76 -21.74 -6.61
N LYS A 285 -9.34 -22.02 -7.79
CA LYS A 285 -8.66 -21.85 -9.08
C LYS A 285 -8.08 -20.44 -9.28
N SER A 286 -8.79 -19.40 -8.80
CA SER A 286 -8.36 -18.00 -8.88
C SER A 286 -7.11 -17.70 -8.03
N LEU A 287 -6.82 -18.54 -7.03
CA LEU A 287 -5.73 -18.37 -6.07
C LEU A 287 -4.53 -19.28 -6.36
N MET A 288 -4.62 -20.12 -7.41
CA MET A 288 -3.50 -20.94 -7.91
C MET A 288 -2.52 -20.10 -8.75
N GLY A 289 -1.99 -19.07 -8.09
CA GLY A 289 -1.02 -18.13 -8.61
C GLY A 289 0.40 -18.67 -8.68
N SER A 290 1.30 -17.78 -9.09
CA SER A 290 2.76 -17.91 -9.07
C SER A 290 3.28 -18.41 -7.70
N GLU A 291 2.72 -17.87 -6.61
CA GLU A 291 3.18 -18.11 -5.23
C GLU A 291 3.05 -19.56 -4.77
N ALA A 292 2.04 -20.30 -5.27
CA ALA A 292 1.81 -21.68 -4.87
C ALA A 292 2.71 -22.68 -5.62
N ILE A 293 3.09 -22.36 -6.86
CA ILE A 293 3.71 -23.31 -7.79
C ILE A 293 5.18 -23.02 -8.05
N HIS A 294 5.62 -21.76 -8.03
CA HIS A 294 7.03 -21.43 -8.21
C HIS A 294 7.96 -22.07 -7.17
N PRO A 295 7.61 -22.18 -5.88
CA PRO A 295 8.45 -22.88 -4.92
C PRO A 295 8.68 -24.35 -5.31
N LEU A 296 7.63 -25.05 -5.75
CA LEU A 296 7.74 -26.45 -6.22
C LEU A 296 8.67 -26.56 -7.43
N ARG A 297 8.56 -25.65 -8.40
CA ARG A 297 9.50 -25.58 -9.53
C ARG A 297 10.93 -25.31 -9.07
N ALA A 298 11.12 -24.37 -8.14
CA ALA A 298 12.43 -23.98 -7.63
C ALA A 298 13.10 -25.10 -6.79
N MET A 299 12.30 -25.96 -6.15
CA MET A 299 12.79 -27.18 -5.49
C MET A 299 13.37 -28.19 -6.47
N GLY A 300 12.88 -28.22 -7.71
CA GLY A 300 13.33 -29.17 -8.73
C GLY A 300 13.18 -30.63 -8.26
N PRO A 301 14.17 -31.51 -8.49
CA PRO A 301 14.10 -32.91 -8.10
C PRO A 301 13.81 -33.17 -6.61
N ARG A 302 14.06 -32.21 -5.72
CA ARG A 302 13.73 -32.32 -4.28
C ARG A 302 12.23 -32.39 -4.03
N ALA A 303 11.41 -31.87 -4.93
CA ALA A 303 9.96 -31.95 -4.85
C ALA A 303 9.37 -33.20 -5.51
N LYS A 304 10.15 -34.28 -5.75
CA LYS A 304 9.68 -35.50 -6.42
C LYS A 304 8.46 -36.14 -5.74
N ALA A 305 8.31 -35.99 -4.42
CA ALA A 305 7.13 -36.45 -3.70
C ALA A 305 5.82 -35.75 -4.12
N ALA A 306 5.90 -34.57 -4.74
CA ALA A 306 4.74 -33.84 -5.27
C ALA A 306 4.28 -34.33 -6.65
N VAL A 307 5.03 -35.19 -7.34
CA VAL A 307 4.68 -35.68 -8.70
C VAL A 307 3.23 -36.21 -8.79
N PRO A 308 2.74 -37.08 -7.87
CA PRO A 308 1.37 -37.56 -7.95
C PRO A 308 0.33 -36.44 -7.82
N MET A 309 0.57 -35.48 -6.91
CA MET A 309 -0.30 -34.31 -6.74
C MET A 309 -0.30 -33.45 -8.01
N LEU A 310 0.88 -33.15 -8.58
CA LEU A 310 1.01 -32.35 -9.80
C LEU A 310 0.29 -33.00 -10.99
N LEU A 311 0.42 -34.32 -11.18
CA LEU A 311 -0.29 -35.04 -12.24
C LEU A 311 -1.81 -34.96 -12.06
N ASN A 312 -2.31 -35.08 -10.83
CA ASN A 312 -3.72 -34.92 -10.52
C ASN A 312 -4.21 -33.50 -10.85
N GLU A 313 -3.45 -32.48 -10.45
CA GLU A 313 -3.78 -31.08 -10.71
C GLU A 313 -3.73 -30.72 -12.20
N ILE A 314 -2.74 -31.23 -12.95
CA ILE A 314 -2.68 -31.06 -14.41
C ILE A 314 -3.97 -31.61 -15.03
N ASN A 315 -4.35 -32.85 -14.71
CA ASN A 315 -5.57 -33.47 -15.23
C ASN A 315 -6.85 -32.72 -14.82
N ARG A 316 -6.87 -32.10 -13.63
CA ARG A 316 -7.99 -31.28 -13.16
C ARG A 316 -8.15 -30.01 -14.01
N TYR A 317 -7.05 -29.48 -14.58
CA TYR A 317 -7.03 -28.17 -15.26
C TYR A 317 -6.69 -28.19 -16.75
N THR A 318 -6.45 -29.35 -17.36
CA THR A 318 -6.13 -29.50 -18.80
C THR A 318 -7.17 -28.89 -19.74
N ASN A 319 -8.43 -28.72 -19.30
CA ASN A 319 -9.50 -28.11 -20.09
C ASN A 319 -9.81 -26.64 -19.74
N TYR A 320 -9.04 -25.99 -18.86
CA TYR A 320 -9.52 -24.79 -18.15
C TYR A 320 -8.54 -23.58 -18.05
N GLY A 321 -7.46 -23.49 -18.83
CA GLY A 321 -6.62 -22.28 -18.96
C GLY A 321 -5.15 -22.42 -18.50
N ASP A 322 -4.47 -21.30 -18.17
CA ASP A 322 -3.01 -21.23 -17.86
C ASP A 322 -2.55 -22.08 -16.65
N ASN A 323 -3.45 -22.39 -15.71
CA ASN A 323 -3.09 -23.12 -14.49
C ASN A 323 -2.50 -24.51 -14.78
N GLY A 324 -3.06 -25.25 -15.75
CA GLY A 324 -2.51 -26.55 -16.16
C GLY A 324 -1.07 -26.42 -16.66
N SER A 325 -0.77 -25.36 -17.42
CA SER A 325 0.58 -25.06 -17.90
C SER A 325 1.57 -24.83 -16.75
N ARG A 326 1.17 -24.14 -15.67
CA ARG A 326 2.06 -23.89 -14.52
C ARG A 326 2.44 -25.18 -13.79
N PHE A 327 1.49 -26.08 -13.59
CA PHE A 327 1.80 -27.39 -13.00
C PHE A 327 2.67 -28.24 -13.92
N SER A 328 2.43 -28.21 -15.23
CA SER A 328 3.27 -28.90 -16.21
C SER A 328 4.71 -28.37 -16.18
N ILE A 329 4.90 -27.05 -16.12
CA ILE A 329 6.24 -26.43 -15.99
C ILE A 329 6.92 -26.84 -14.69
N ALA A 330 6.18 -26.88 -13.57
CA ALA A 330 6.73 -27.35 -12.30
C ALA A 330 7.11 -28.83 -12.39
N LEU A 331 6.26 -29.66 -12.98
CA LEU A 331 6.53 -31.08 -13.16
C LEU A 331 7.74 -31.33 -14.05
N GLU A 332 7.91 -30.57 -15.13
CA GLU A 332 9.09 -30.66 -15.99
C GLU A 332 10.39 -30.37 -15.23
N ALA A 333 10.38 -29.40 -14.31
CA ALA A 333 11.55 -29.11 -13.46
C ALA A 333 11.82 -30.18 -12.38
N ILE A 334 10.79 -30.93 -11.98
CA ILE A 334 10.86 -31.93 -10.90
C ILE A 334 11.19 -33.32 -11.43
N ASP A 335 10.52 -33.73 -12.51
CA ASP A 335 10.61 -35.06 -13.14
C ASP A 335 10.29 -34.93 -14.65
N PRO A 336 11.31 -34.66 -15.49
CA PRO A 336 11.14 -34.52 -16.94
C PRO A 336 10.54 -35.78 -17.61
N ASP A 337 10.86 -36.97 -17.08
CA ASP A 337 10.36 -38.24 -17.62
C ASP A 337 8.85 -38.39 -17.35
N ALA A 338 8.40 -37.99 -16.17
CA ALA A 338 6.98 -37.92 -15.86
C ALA A 338 6.25 -36.89 -16.73
N ALA A 339 6.86 -35.71 -16.95
CA ALA A 339 6.30 -34.67 -17.80
C ALA A 339 6.16 -35.12 -19.27
N ALA A 340 7.18 -35.79 -19.83
CA ALA A 340 7.17 -36.28 -21.22
C ALA A 340 6.00 -37.24 -21.49
N LYS A 341 5.62 -38.06 -20.50
CA LYS A 341 4.51 -39.03 -20.62
C LYS A 341 3.13 -38.39 -20.71
N ILE A 342 2.99 -37.11 -20.36
CA ILE A 342 1.72 -36.38 -20.44
C ILE A 342 1.37 -36.02 -21.90
N TRP A 343 2.38 -35.68 -22.70
CA TRP A 343 2.21 -35.14 -24.05
C TRP A 343 2.20 -36.19 -25.17
N VAL A 344 2.34 -37.47 -24.82
CA VAL A 344 2.42 -38.61 -25.76
C VAL A 344 1.05 -39.29 -25.96
N LYS A 345 -0.05 -38.68 -25.49
CA LYS A 345 -1.41 -39.23 -25.63
C LYS A 345 -2.21 -38.64 -26.78
#